data_AF-A0A9W9ACG2-F1
#
_entry.id   AF-A0A9W9ACG2-F1
#
_cell.length_a   1.000
_cell.length_b   1.000
_cell.length_c   1.000
_cell.angle_alpha   90.00
_cell.angle_beta   90.00
_cell.angle_gamma   90.00
#
_symmetry.space_group_name_H-M   'P 1'
#
loop_
_entity.id
_entity.type
_entity.pdbx_description
1 polymer ?
#
loop_
_entity_poly.entity_id
_entity_poly.type
_entity_poly.pdbx_seq_one_letter_code
_entity_poly.pdbx_strand_id
1 'polypeptide(L)'
;LNCLFLGPAIQILGGVMTDRPQIEVLSASVPMYFHVSNQDLFLDLARTLTALNILFADLGKLYDNPPPLNPLLPVQHEYPYPCRFKCGNQVITFTYLKRVDPIRLVFEVETEERNILYIKYTQQYGVEAHRKAHEFGIAPELLAYDDTLPGGWKMVVMNPIPQGYVEIDSIEGSEDQGKVQAVVIAKMRPYFDEGFVHGDLRAANIFVDDGRQNIMVIDYDWAGRNKEVTYPPDVRSSIDIWRPRAELSLRPIETEHDCQMLKHLYY
;
A
#
# COMPACT_ATOMS: atom_id res chain seq x y z
N LEU A 1 13.19 37.29 -21.08
CA LEU A 1 11.82 36.72 -21.02
C LEU A 1 11.77 35.56 -22.01
N ASN A 2 11.79 34.32 -21.52
CA ASN A 2 11.53 33.17 -22.38
C ASN A 2 10.02 32.94 -22.38
N CYS A 3 9.35 33.29 -23.48
CA CYS A 3 7.96 32.90 -23.69
C CYS A 3 7.92 31.41 -24.00
N LEU A 4 7.16 30.65 -23.21
CA LEU A 4 6.90 29.23 -23.44
C LEU A 4 5.69 29.12 -24.37
N PHE A 5 5.91 28.85 -25.65
CA PHE A 5 4.84 28.37 -26.53
C PHE A 5 4.75 26.86 -26.39
N LEU A 6 3.71 26.36 -25.72
CA LEU A 6 3.39 24.94 -25.72
C LEU A 6 2.86 24.59 -27.12
N GLY A 7 3.70 23.91 -27.92
CA GLY A 7 3.27 23.29 -29.16
C GLY A 7 2.28 22.13 -28.90
N PRO A 8 1.76 21.48 -29.95
CA PRO A 8 0.90 20.32 -29.79
C PRO A 8 1.61 19.23 -28.98
N ALA A 9 0.87 18.55 -28.11
CA ALA A 9 1.36 17.44 -27.29
C ALA A 9 0.26 16.39 -27.15
N ILE A 10 0.66 15.14 -26.91
CA ILE A 10 -0.24 14.03 -26.62
C ILE A 10 -0.02 13.55 -25.19
N GLN A 11 -1.11 13.29 -24.47
CA GLN A 11 -1.08 12.70 -23.15
C GLN A 11 -2.19 11.65 -23.07
N ILE A 12 -1.83 10.47 -22.58
CA ILE A 12 -2.76 9.35 -22.41
C ILE A 12 -3.28 9.35 -20.97
N LEU A 13 -4.60 9.36 -20.84
CA LEU A 13 -5.34 9.27 -19.59
C LEU A 13 -6.15 7.97 -19.61
N GLY A 14 -6.17 7.25 -18.50
CA GLY A 14 -7.03 6.10 -18.27
C GLY A 14 -8.24 6.55 -17.46
N GLY A 15 -9.44 6.12 -17.87
CA GLY A 15 -10.67 6.43 -17.17
C GLY A 15 -11.48 5.18 -16.90
N VAL A 16 -11.92 4.99 -15.66
CA VAL A 16 -12.86 3.92 -15.29
C VAL A 16 -14.04 4.57 -14.57
N MET A 17 -15.25 4.17 -14.96
CA MET A 17 -16.48 4.56 -14.27
C MET A 17 -16.84 3.47 -13.26
N THR A 18 -16.69 3.78 -11.97
CA THR A 18 -17.24 2.99 -10.85
C THR A 18 -18.45 3.73 -10.27
N ASP A 19 -18.61 3.74 -8.94
CA ASP A 19 -19.47 4.68 -8.22
C ASP A 19 -19.09 6.16 -8.45
N ARG A 20 -17.81 6.42 -8.74
CA ARG A 20 -17.26 7.74 -9.09
C ARG A 20 -16.30 7.61 -10.28
N PRO A 21 -16.21 8.61 -11.17
CA PRO A 21 -15.23 8.58 -12.24
C PRO A 21 -13.81 8.62 -11.66
N GLN A 22 -13.01 7.60 -11.96
CA GLN A 22 -11.59 7.56 -11.65
C GLN A 22 -10.82 7.85 -12.93
N ILE A 23 -9.91 8.83 -12.89
CA ILE A 23 -9.05 9.20 -14.01
C ILE A 23 -7.61 9.18 -13.51
N GLU A 24 -6.75 8.49 -14.24
CA GLU A 24 -5.32 8.40 -13.96
C GLU A 24 -4.50 8.83 -15.18
N VAL A 25 -3.41 9.54 -14.93
CA VAL A 25 -2.46 9.92 -15.97
C VAL A 25 -1.56 8.71 -16.25
N LEU A 26 -1.74 8.09 -17.41
CA LEU A 26 -1.00 6.87 -17.78
C LEU A 26 0.35 7.16 -18.44
N SER A 27 0.56 8.41 -18.87
CA SER A 27 1.80 8.83 -19.52
C SER A 27 2.11 10.30 -19.22
N ALA A 28 3.39 10.63 -19.21
CA ALA A 28 3.81 12.02 -19.30
C ALA A 28 3.31 12.65 -20.61
N SER A 29 3.15 13.98 -20.63
CA SER A 29 2.79 14.70 -21.85
C SER A 29 3.97 14.67 -22.83
N VAL A 30 3.76 14.10 -24.02
CA VAL A 30 4.77 13.96 -25.06
C VAL A 30 4.61 15.08 -26.09
N PRO A 31 5.60 15.96 -26.27
CA PRO A 31 5.52 17.03 -27.26
C PRO A 31 5.55 16.46 -28.68
N MET A 32 4.66 16.96 -29.54
CA MET A 32 4.62 16.63 -30.97
C MET A 32 5.45 17.59 -31.83
N TYR A 33 6.08 18.57 -31.19
CA TYR A 33 7.01 19.50 -31.83
C TYR A 33 8.34 19.47 -31.10
N PHE A 34 9.38 19.08 -31.83
CA PHE A 34 10.76 19.05 -31.35
C PHE A 34 11.71 19.38 -32.49
N HIS A 35 12.88 19.92 -32.14
CA HIS A 35 13.93 20.17 -33.12
C HIS A 35 14.44 18.83 -33.68
N VAL A 36 14.82 18.80 -34.97
CA VAL A 36 15.26 17.58 -35.67
C VAL A 36 16.49 16.89 -35.04
N SER A 37 17.25 17.61 -34.22
CA SER A 37 18.39 17.06 -33.48
C SER A 37 17.99 16.32 -32.20
N ASN A 38 16.75 16.47 -31.73
CA ASN A 38 16.27 15.81 -30.51
C ASN A 38 15.63 14.46 -30.86
N GLN A 39 16.50 13.47 -31.05
CA GLN A 39 16.11 12.12 -31.43
C GLN A 39 15.34 11.39 -30.33
N ASP A 40 15.61 11.68 -29.06
CA ASP A 40 14.94 11.04 -27.93
C ASP A 40 13.44 11.38 -27.91
N LEU A 41 13.09 12.66 -28.05
CA LEU A 41 11.68 13.09 -28.13
C LEU A 41 10.95 12.50 -29.34
N PHE A 42 11.65 12.40 -30.49
CA PHE A 42 11.10 11.71 -31.67
C PHE A 42 10.79 10.24 -31.37
N LEU A 43 11.74 9.53 -30.76
CA LEU A 43 11.59 8.12 -30.42
C LEU A 43 10.50 7.90 -29.38
N ASP A 44 10.37 8.77 -28.39
CA ASP A 44 9.31 8.70 -27.38
C ASP A 44 7.94 8.90 -28.01
N LEU A 45 7.76 9.91 -28.87
CA LEU A 45 6.51 10.10 -29.61
C LEU A 45 6.19 8.88 -30.49
N ALA A 46 7.17 8.36 -31.22
CA ALA A 46 6.99 7.19 -32.07
C ALA A 46 6.56 5.97 -31.25
N ARG A 47 7.23 5.69 -30.13
CA ARG A 47 6.87 4.61 -29.19
C ARG A 47 5.46 4.78 -28.64
N THR A 48 5.08 5.99 -28.22
CA THR A 48 3.73 6.29 -27.72
C THR A 48 2.67 6.01 -28.78
N LEU A 49 2.86 6.47 -30.01
CA LEU A 49 1.91 6.24 -31.11
C LEU A 49 1.85 4.76 -31.52
N THR A 50 2.98 4.05 -31.53
CA THR A 50 3.01 2.61 -31.78
C THR A 50 2.27 1.84 -30.69
N ALA A 51 2.49 2.18 -29.41
CA ALA A 51 1.80 1.56 -28.28
C ALA A 51 0.28 1.80 -28.37
N LEU A 52 -0.15 3.02 -28.71
CA LEU A 52 -1.57 3.33 -28.94
C LEU A 52 -2.18 2.53 -30.09
N ASN A 53 -1.44 2.36 -31.20
CA ASN A 53 -1.92 1.56 -32.32
C ASN A 53 -2.12 0.09 -31.92
N ILE A 54 -1.13 -0.51 -31.24
CA ILE A 54 -1.24 -1.88 -30.72
C ILE A 54 -2.43 -1.99 -29.76
N LEU A 55 -2.57 -1.05 -28.82
CA LEU A 55 -3.68 -1.01 -27.88
C LEU A 55 -5.03 -0.97 -28.59
N PHE A 56 -5.23 -0.08 -29.56
CA PHE A 56 -6.50 0.01 -30.28
C PHE A 56 -6.79 -1.23 -31.13
N ALA A 57 -5.77 -1.86 -31.71
CA ALA A 57 -5.92 -3.11 -32.44
C ALA A 57 -6.35 -4.25 -31.49
N ASP A 58 -5.76 -4.35 -30.30
CA ASP A 58 -6.09 -5.38 -29.32
C ASP A 58 -7.45 -5.14 -28.66
N LEU A 59 -7.80 -3.87 -28.39
CA LEU A 59 -9.15 -3.50 -27.98
C LEU A 59 -10.18 -3.86 -29.06
N GLY A 60 -9.89 -3.60 -30.34
CA GLY A 60 -10.75 -4.01 -31.44
C GLY A 60 -11.05 -5.51 -31.41
N LYS A 61 -10.00 -6.35 -31.28
CA LYS A 61 -10.17 -7.81 -31.16
C LYS A 61 -11.01 -8.20 -29.95
N LEU A 62 -10.83 -7.53 -28.81
CA LEU A 62 -11.59 -7.78 -27.59
C LEU A 62 -13.07 -7.44 -27.76
N TYR A 63 -13.40 -6.31 -28.42
CA TYR A 63 -14.79 -5.92 -28.67
C TYR A 63 -15.46 -6.77 -29.76
N ASP A 64 -14.70 -7.24 -30.75
CA ASP A 64 -15.21 -8.13 -31.79
C ASP A 64 -15.52 -9.53 -31.25
N ASN A 65 -14.72 -10.01 -30.30
CA ASN A 65 -14.86 -11.32 -29.66
C ASN A 65 -14.74 -11.19 -28.14
N PRO A 66 -15.77 -10.64 -27.47
CA PRO A 66 -15.72 -10.47 -26.03
C PRO A 66 -15.63 -11.84 -25.37
N PRO A 67 -14.81 -12.00 -24.31
CA PRO A 67 -14.82 -13.22 -23.53
C PRO A 67 -16.25 -13.50 -23.03
N PRO A 68 -16.68 -14.76 -23.01
CA PRO A 68 -18.02 -15.10 -22.58
C PRO A 68 -18.25 -14.51 -21.19
N LEU A 69 -19.33 -13.73 -21.05
CA LEU A 69 -19.81 -13.28 -19.75
C LEU A 69 -19.97 -14.53 -18.88
N ASN A 70 -19.13 -14.67 -17.86
CA ASN A 70 -19.31 -15.72 -16.88
C ASN A 70 -20.34 -15.21 -15.87
N PRO A 71 -21.60 -15.69 -15.89
CA PRO A 71 -22.62 -15.24 -14.94
C PRO A 71 -22.28 -15.57 -13.48
N LEU A 72 -21.26 -16.41 -13.23
CA LEU A 72 -20.73 -16.73 -11.91
C LEU A 72 -19.61 -15.79 -11.45
N LEU A 73 -19.04 -14.98 -12.34
CA LEU A 73 -18.07 -13.93 -12.00
C LEU A 73 -18.77 -12.59 -12.19
N PRO A 74 -19.38 -12.02 -11.13
CA PRO A 74 -19.97 -10.69 -11.24
C PRO A 74 -18.92 -9.71 -11.76
N VAL A 75 -19.33 -8.78 -12.62
CA VAL A 75 -18.41 -7.76 -13.12
C VAL A 75 -17.93 -6.95 -11.93
N GLN A 76 -16.64 -7.10 -11.62
CA GLN A 76 -16.03 -6.62 -10.40
C GLN A 76 -15.66 -5.13 -10.56
N HIS A 77 -16.67 -4.26 -10.47
CA HIS A 77 -16.48 -2.81 -10.58
C HIS A 77 -16.09 -2.14 -9.26
N GLU A 78 -16.38 -2.79 -8.12
CA GLU A 78 -16.19 -2.21 -6.78
C GLU A 78 -14.84 -2.59 -6.15
N TYR A 79 -14.15 -3.59 -6.70
CA TYR A 79 -12.95 -4.17 -6.10
C TYR A 79 -11.82 -4.32 -7.12
N PRO A 80 -10.55 -4.37 -6.67
CA PRO A 80 -9.40 -4.63 -7.55
C PRO A 80 -9.53 -5.96 -8.30
N TYR A 81 -9.08 -5.99 -9.55
CA TYR A 81 -9.21 -7.15 -10.44
C TYR A 81 -8.55 -8.47 -9.95
N PRO A 82 -7.48 -8.50 -9.13
CA PRO A 82 -6.90 -9.77 -8.71
C PRO A 82 -7.88 -10.51 -7.79
N CYS A 83 -8.11 -11.79 -8.09
CA CYS A 83 -9.00 -12.69 -7.35
C CYS A 83 -8.29 -13.98 -6.92
N ARG A 84 -6.96 -14.02 -7.05
CA ARG A 84 -6.13 -15.15 -6.66
C ARG A 84 -4.73 -14.68 -6.28
N PHE A 85 -4.04 -15.44 -5.46
CA PHE A 85 -2.64 -15.23 -5.13
C PHE A 85 -1.88 -16.56 -5.04
N LYS A 86 -0.55 -16.50 -5.10
CA LYS A 86 0.31 -17.66 -4.87
C LYS A 86 0.77 -17.70 -3.42
N CYS A 87 0.57 -18.83 -2.75
CA CYS A 87 1.11 -19.13 -1.43
C CYS A 87 2.02 -20.35 -1.55
N GLY A 88 3.34 -20.12 -1.58
CA GLY A 88 4.30 -21.15 -1.95
C GLY A 88 4.00 -21.72 -3.34
N ASN A 89 3.70 -23.02 -3.41
CA ASN A 89 3.38 -23.72 -4.67
C ASN A 89 1.88 -23.77 -4.98
N GLN A 90 1.02 -23.26 -4.08
CA GLN A 90 -0.43 -23.30 -4.24
C GLN A 90 -0.95 -21.98 -4.79
N VAL A 91 -1.97 -22.05 -5.64
CA VAL A 91 -2.73 -20.89 -6.11
C VAL A 91 -4.04 -20.90 -5.35
N ILE A 92 -4.28 -19.85 -4.57
CA ILE A 92 -5.48 -19.69 -3.76
C ILE A 92 -6.37 -18.64 -4.42
N THR A 93 -7.61 -19.01 -4.72
CA THR A 93 -8.66 -18.10 -5.20
C THR A 93 -9.42 -17.52 -4.01
N PHE A 94 -9.88 -16.28 -4.14
CA PHE A 94 -10.66 -15.61 -3.11
C PHE A 94 -11.74 -14.70 -3.71
N THR A 95 -12.73 -14.37 -2.88
CA THR A 95 -13.77 -13.39 -3.18
C THR A 95 -13.68 -12.22 -2.20
N TYR A 96 -13.86 -10.99 -2.69
CA TYR A 96 -13.93 -9.80 -1.85
C TYR A 96 -15.24 -9.76 -1.07
N LEU A 97 -15.16 -9.50 0.23
CA LEU A 97 -16.34 -9.32 1.09
C LEU A 97 -16.65 -7.83 1.27
N LYS A 98 -15.63 -7.04 1.62
CA LYS A 98 -15.76 -5.60 1.85
C LYS A 98 -14.39 -4.92 1.81
N ARG A 99 -14.42 -3.61 1.58
CA ARG A 99 -13.31 -2.70 1.87
C ARG A 99 -13.34 -2.32 3.35
N VAL A 100 -12.21 -2.47 4.03
CA VAL A 100 -12.10 -2.31 5.49
C VAL A 100 -12.03 -0.84 5.89
N ASP A 101 -11.38 -0.03 5.06
CA ASP A 101 -11.14 1.39 5.30
C ASP A 101 -11.48 2.18 4.02
N PRO A 102 -12.20 3.32 4.10
CA PRO A 102 -12.62 4.08 2.93
C PRO A 102 -11.46 4.74 2.16
N ILE A 103 -10.30 4.92 2.81
CA ILE A 103 -9.11 5.59 2.26
C ILE A 103 -8.05 4.56 1.89
N ARG A 104 -7.73 3.60 2.78
CA ARG A 104 -6.72 2.57 2.52
C ARG A 104 -7.28 1.49 1.60
N LEU A 105 -6.43 0.92 0.74
CA LEU A 105 -6.80 -0.17 -0.16
C LEU A 105 -6.61 -1.51 0.53
N VAL A 106 -7.33 -1.69 1.65
CA VAL A 106 -7.33 -2.92 2.45
C VAL A 106 -8.71 -3.55 2.38
N PHE A 107 -8.73 -4.84 2.07
CA PHE A 107 -9.94 -5.59 1.78
C PHE A 107 -10.00 -6.87 2.60
N GLU A 108 -11.18 -7.16 3.13
CA GLU A 108 -11.48 -8.45 3.73
C GLU A 108 -11.95 -9.40 2.63
N VAL A 109 -11.36 -10.59 2.57
CA VAL A 109 -11.63 -11.59 1.53
C VAL A 109 -11.92 -12.95 2.15
N GLU A 110 -12.69 -13.76 1.44
CA GLU A 110 -12.95 -15.16 1.77
C GLU A 110 -12.33 -16.07 0.70
N THR A 111 -11.54 -17.04 1.13
CA THR A 111 -10.99 -18.09 0.25
C THR A 111 -12.04 -19.17 -0.04
N GLU A 112 -11.80 -20.01 -1.05
CA GLU A 112 -12.68 -21.16 -1.34
C GLU A 112 -12.84 -22.12 -0.14
N GLU A 113 -11.83 -22.19 0.73
CA GLU A 113 -11.83 -22.99 1.96
C GLU A 113 -12.54 -22.28 3.15
N ARG A 114 -13.17 -21.12 2.91
CA ARG A 114 -13.85 -20.29 3.93
C ARG A 114 -12.93 -19.69 5.00
N ASN A 115 -11.64 -19.55 4.69
CA ASN A 115 -10.74 -18.77 5.53
C ASN A 115 -10.88 -17.28 5.19
N ILE A 116 -11.00 -16.46 6.24
CA ILE A 116 -11.01 -15.00 6.14
C ILE A 116 -9.57 -14.49 6.15
N LEU A 117 -9.21 -13.69 5.16
CA LEU A 117 -7.90 -13.06 5.00
C LEU A 117 -8.04 -11.57 4.75
N TYR A 118 -6.94 -10.84 4.92
CA TYR A 118 -6.85 -9.42 4.57
C TYR A 118 -5.86 -9.22 3.43
N ILE A 119 -6.30 -8.48 2.41
CA ILE A 119 -5.48 -8.13 1.25
C ILE A 119 -5.30 -6.61 1.20
N LYS A 120 -4.05 -6.18 1.15
CA LYS A 120 -3.67 -4.79 0.95
C LYS A 120 -3.05 -4.60 -0.43
N TYR A 121 -3.49 -3.54 -1.12
CA TYR A 121 -2.83 -3.04 -2.31
C TYR A 121 -2.05 -1.77 -2.00
N THR A 122 -0.76 -1.78 -2.31
CA THR A 122 0.13 -0.64 -2.03
C THR A 122 1.26 -0.56 -3.05
N GLN A 123 1.88 0.60 -3.19
CA GLN A 123 3.04 0.79 -4.05
C GLN A 123 4.37 0.56 -3.31
N GLN A 124 4.38 0.49 -1.98
CA GLN A 124 5.58 0.24 -1.18
C GLN A 124 5.22 -0.63 0.02
N TYR A 125 6.07 -1.62 0.34
CA TYR A 125 5.81 -2.51 1.46
C TYR A 125 7.09 -3.13 2.02
N GLY A 126 7.29 -3.02 3.33
CA GLY A 126 8.38 -3.63 4.08
C GLY A 126 8.16 -5.11 4.34
N VAL A 127 8.32 -5.96 3.32
CA VAL A 127 8.08 -7.42 3.43
C VAL A 127 8.98 -8.08 4.48
N GLU A 128 10.28 -7.78 4.44
CA GLU A 128 11.26 -8.35 5.38
C GLU A 128 10.95 -7.91 6.82
N ALA A 129 10.67 -6.63 7.00
CA ALA A 129 10.24 -6.04 8.27
C ALA A 129 8.98 -6.72 8.82
N HIS A 130 7.91 -6.84 8.03
CA HIS A 130 6.68 -7.50 8.46
C HIS A 130 6.93 -8.97 8.86
N ARG A 131 7.65 -9.74 8.03
CA ARG A 131 7.98 -11.13 8.37
C ARG A 131 8.77 -11.23 9.68
N LYS A 132 9.74 -10.34 9.89
CA LYS A 132 10.51 -10.31 11.15
C LYS A 132 9.64 -9.94 12.34
N ALA A 133 8.73 -8.98 12.19
CA ALA A 133 7.77 -8.61 13.22
C ALA A 133 6.85 -9.80 13.57
N HIS A 134 6.43 -10.59 12.57
CA HIS A 134 5.68 -11.83 12.81
C HIS A 134 6.49 -12.87 13.61
N GLU A 135 7.77 -13.06 13.29
CA GLU A 135 8.67 -13.95 14.06
C GLU A 135 8.79 -13.53 15.54
N PHE A 136 8.73 -12.23 15.83
CA PHE A 136 8.70 -11.71 17.19
C PHE A 136 7.30 -11.75 17.84
N GLY A 137 6.29 -12.25 17.14
CA GLY A 137 4.91 -12.36 17.63
C GLY A 137 4.19 -11.01 17.78
N ILE A 138 4.63 -9.99 17.04
CA ILE A 138 4.07 -8.63 17.10
C ILE A 138 3.39 -8.20 15.80
N ALA A 139 3.19 -9.12 14.84
CA ALA A 139 2.48 -8.85 13.60
C ALA A 139 1.66 -10.07 13.15
N PRO A 140 0.55 -9.86 12.42
CA PRO A 140 -0.12 -10.94 11.71
C PRO A 140 0.82 -11.66 10.75
N GLU A 141 0.49 -12.91 10.40
CA GLU A 141 1.30 -13.66 9.45
C GLU A 141 1.13 -13.11 8.03
N LEU A 142 2.25 -12.82 7.36
CA LEU A 142 2.28 -12.48 5.94
C LEU A 142 2.31 -13.76 5.09
N LEU A 143 1.17 -14.11 4.49
CA LEU A 143 1.01 -15.33 3.70
C LEU A 143 1.60 -15.19 2.29
N ALA A 144 1.38 -14.05 1.64
CA ALA A 144 1.87 -13.82 0.29
C ALA A 144 2.19 -12.35 0.01
N TYR A 145 3.11 -12.17 -0.91
CA TYR A 145 3.51 -10.88 -1.44
C TYR A 145 3.73 -11.04 -2.95
N ASP A 146 2.97 -10.30 -3.74
CA ASP A 146 3.06 -10.27 -5.20
C ASP A 146 3.42 -8.85 -5.65
N ASP A 147 4.62 -8.68 -6.19
CA ASP A 147 5.14 -7.43 -6.75
C ASP A 147 5.11 -7.40 -8.28
N THR A 148 4.40 -8.34 -8.90
CA THR A 148 4.31 -8.46 -10.37
C THR A 148 3.11 -7.71 -10.94
N LEU A 149 2.31 -7.05 -10.11
CA LEU A 149 1.15 -6.29 -10.59
C LEU A 149 1.60 -5.05 -11.40
N PRO A 150 0.86 -4.68 -12.46
CA PRO A 150 1.16 -3.49 -13.25
C PRO A 150 1.13 -2.20 -12.43
N GLY A 151 1.84 -1.16 -12.91
CA GLY A 151 1.80 0.17 -12.29
C GLY A 151 2.54 0.27 -10.95
N GLY A 152 3.41 -0.69 -10.63
CA GLY A 152 4.18 -0.70 -9.38
C GLY A 152 3.36 -1.11 -8.15
N TRP A 153 2.10 -1.49 -8.35
CA TRP A 153 1.23 -2.02 -7.32
C TRP A 153 1.74 -3.37 -6.81
N LYS A 154 1.46 -3.63 -5.54
CA LYS A 154 1.81 -4.86 -4.84
C LYS A 154 0.55 -5.39 -4.18
N MET A 155 0.38 -6.70 -4.17
CA MET A 155 -0.65 -7.38 -3.39
C MET A 155 -0.01 -8.04 -2.18
N VAL A 156 -0.47 -7.66 -1.00
CA VAL A 156 0.01 -8.15 0.29
C VAL A 156 -1.13 -8.92 0.93
N VAL A 157 -0.93 -10.22 1.17
CA VAL A 157 -1.96 -11.09 1.76
C VAL A 157 -1.51 -11.51 3.15
N MET A 158 -2.34 -11.25 4.15
CA MET A 158 -2.02 -11.54 5.55
C MET A 158 -3.21 -12.15 6.30
N ASN A 159 -2.89 -12.86 7.38
CA ASN A 159 -3.88 -13.38 8.31
C ASN A 159 -4.60 -12.24 9.06
N PRO A 160 -5.82 -12.49 9.56
CA PRO A 160 -6.52 -11.55 10.43
C PRO A 160 -5.74 -11.31 11.73
N ILE A 161 -5.93 -10.13 12.32
CA ILE A 161 -5.54 -9.90 13.71
C ILE A 161 -6.34 -10.88 14.59
N PRO A 162 -5.71 -11.56 15.57
CA PRO A 162 -6.43 -12.49 16.42
C PRO A 162 -7.60 -11.85 17.17
N GLN A 163 -8.63 -12.64 17.47
CA GLN A 163 -9.74 -12.18 18.30
C GLN A 163 -9.26 -11.74 19.69
N GLY A 164 -9.93 -10.74 20.28
CA GLY A 164 -9.56 -10.18 21.58
C GLY A 164 -8.46 -9.11 21.52
N TYR A 165 -8.06 -8.69 20.32
CA TYR A 165 -7.22 -7.51 20.13
C TYR A 165 -8.07 -6.29 19.78
N VAL A 166 -7.74 -5.15 20.38
CA VAL A 166 -8.40 -3.86 20.14
C VAL A 166 -7.37 -2.82 19.73
N GLU A 167 -7.77 -1.92 18.83
CA GLU A 167 -6.94 -0.80 18.39
C GLU A 167 -6.68 0.16 19.56
N ILE A 168 -5.43 0.61 19.72
CA ILE A 168 -5.07 1.51 20.82
C ILE A 168 -5.86 2.82 20.75
N ASP A 169 -6.13 3.32 19.55
CA ASP A 169 -6.89 4.56 19.32
C ASP A 169 -8.33 4.48 19.84
N SER A 170 -8.87 3.27 19.99
CA SER A 170 -10.22 3.03 20.51
C SER A 170 -10.28 2.91 22.05
N ILE A 171 -9.15 2.96 22.76
CA ILE A 171 -9.11 2.80 24.21
C ILE A 171 -9.31 4.16 24.90
N GLU A 172 -10.50 4.39 25.45
CA GLU A 172 -10.81 5.57 26.26
C GLU A 172 -10.26 5.45 27.70
N GLY A 173 -9.59 6.49 28.20
CA GLY A 173 -9.23 6.65 29.63
C GLY A 173 -7.74 6.45 29.98
N SER A 174 -7.26 7.23 30.97
CA SER A 174 -5.83 7.41 31.27
C SER A 174 -5.19 6.34 32.17
N GLU A 175 -5.95 5.55 32.92
CA GLU A 175 -5.37 4.71 34.00
C GLU A 175 -4.48 3.56 33.51
N ASP A 176 -4.63 3.12 32.25
CA ASP A 176 -3.82 2.04 31.66
C ASP A 176 -2.92 2.48 30.50
N GLN A 177 -3.00 3.73 30.02
CA GLN A 177 -2.21 4.20 28.87
C GLN A 177 -0.70 4.07 29.10
N GLY A 178 -0.22 4.45 30.29
CA GLY A 178 1.20 4.29 30.63
C GLY A 178 1.67 2.83 30.66
N LYS A 179 0.81 1.90 31.11
CA LYS A 179 1.13 0.47 31.12
C LYS A 179 1.14 -0.09 29.70
N VAL A 180 0.14 0.25 28.89
CA VAL A 180 0.06 -0.17 27.49
C VAL A 180 1.26 0.37 26.71
N GLN A 181 1.60 1.64 26.86
CA GLN A 181 2.79 2.23 26.23
C GLN A 181 4.06 1.48 26.61
N ALA A 182 4.24 1.16 27.89
CA ALA A 182 5.40 0.40 28.35
C ALA A 182 5.46 -1.01 27.72
N VAL A 183 4.31 -1.68 27.59
CA VAL A 183 4.19 -2.99 26.92
C VAL A 183 4.53 -2.89 25.44
N VAL A 184 3.99 -1.90 24.74
CA VAL A 184 4.28 -1.66 23.31
C VAL A 184 5.77 -1.44 23.11
N ILE A 185 6.40 -0.55 23.89
CA ILE A 185 7.84 -0.29 23.83
C ILE A 185 8.65 -1.57 24.10
N ALA A 186 8.27 -2.33 25.13
CA ALA A 186 8.97 -3.57 25.47
C ALA A 186 8.86 -4.62 24.36
N LYS A 187 7.69 -4.79 23.75
CA LYS A 187 7.44 -5.75 22.67
C LYS A 187 8.08 -5.36 21.34
N MET A 188 8.20 -4.06 21.06
CA MET A 188 8.90 -3.55 19.88
C MET A 188 10.43 -3.59 20.00
N ARG A 189 10.97 -3.73 21.22
CA ARG A 189 12.42 -3.67 21.46
C ARG A 189 13.22 -4.70 20.64
N PRO A 190 12.86 -6.00 20.59
CA PRO A 190 13.60 -6.98 19.79
C PRO A 190 13.61 -6.64 18.30
N TYR A 191 12.51 -6.08 17.80
CA TYR A 191 12.40 -5.63 16.41
C TYR A 191 13.39 -4.51 16.08
N PHE A 192 13.54 -3.54 17.00
CA PHE A 192 14.52 -2.47 16.87
C PHE A 192 15.96 -2.96 17.04
N ASP A 193 16.21 -3.86 18.00
CA ASP A 193 17.53 -4.43 18.29
C ASP A 193 18.06 -5.24 17.09
N GLU A 194 17.17 -5.88 16.32
CA GLU A 194 17.49 -6.57 15.06
C GLU A 194 17.71 -5.60 13.88
N GLY A 195 17.56 -4.28 14.11
CA GLY A 195 17.85 -3.23 13.13
C GLY A 195 16.70 -2.93 12.18
N PHE A 196 15.46 -3.30 12.52
CA PHE A 196 14.28 -2.95 11.76
C PHE A 196 13.61 -1.68 12.27
N VAL A 197 12.95 -0.98 11.35
CA VAL A 197 12.14 0.22 11.60
C VAL A 197 10.77 0.05 10.93
N HIS A 198 9.74 0.66 11.49
CA HIS A 198 8.39 0.69 10.96
C HIS A 198 8.08 2.01 10.27
N GLY A 199 8.51 3.14 10.86
CA GLY A 199 8.34 4.49 10.31
C GLY A 199 6.96 5.13 10.55
N ASP A 200 5.94 4.33 10.82
CA ASP A 200 4.55 4.78 11.04
C ASP A 200 3.90 4.19 12.32
N LEU A 201 4.63 4.19 13.43
CA LEU A 201 4.08 3.71 14.71
C LEU A 201 3.13 4.76 15.29
N ARG A 202 1.84 4.49 15.25
CA ARG A 202 0.76 5.34 15.80
C ARG A 202 -0.32 4.47 16.41
N ALA A 203 -1.16 5.05 17.27
CA ALA A 203 -2.25 4.35 17.93
C ALA A 203 -3.12 3.55 16.94
N ALA A 204 -3.38 4.12 15.77
CA ALA A 204 -4.20 3.49 14.73
C ALA A 204 -3.56 2.30 13.98
N ASN A 205 -2.27 2.06 14.19
CA ASN A 205 -1.53 0.94 13.57
C ASN A 205 -1.13 -0.11 14.61
N ILE A 206 -1.54 0.03 15.87
CA ILE A 206 -1.15 -0.84 16.98
C ILE A 206 -2.40 -1.34 17.69
N PHE A 207 -2.48 -2.65 17.82
CA PHE A 207 -3.53 -3.35 18.52
C PHE A 207 -2.95 -4.00 19.76
N VAL A 208 -3.75 -4.12 20.82
CA VAL A 208 -3.37 -4.75 22.09
C VAL A 208 -4.41 -5.79 22.46
N ASP A 209 -3.98 -6.90 23.07
CA ASP A 209 -4.92 -7.90 23.58
C ASP A 209 -5.69 -7.39 24.80
N ASP A 210 -6.81 -8.05 25.14
CA ASP A 210 -7.64 -7.73 26.31
C ASP A 210 -6.81 -7.63 27.62
N GLY A 211 -5.78 -8.49 27.72
CA GLY A 211 -4.84 -8.52 28.85
C GLY A 211 -3.83 -7.37 28.86
N ARG A 212 -3.70 -6.60 27.77
CA ARG A 212 -2.70 -5.54 27.55
C ARG A 212 -1.27 -6.05 27.73
N GLN A 213 -1.01 -7.29 27.33
CA GLN A 213 0.29 -7.97 27.46
C GLN A 213 0.95 -8.22 26.11
N ASN A 214 0.17 -8.27 25.03
CA ASN A 214 0.66 -8.52 23.69
C ASN A 214 0.17 -7.44 22.75
N ILE A 215 0.89 -7.30 21.63
CA ILE A 215 0.59 -6.30 20.61
C ILE A 215 0.54 -6.95 19.24
N MET A 216 -0.22 -6.34 18.34
CA MET A 216 -0.15 -6.59 16.91
C MET A 216 0.02 -5.25 16.21
N VAL A 217 1.08 -5.11 15.43
CA VAL A 217 1.39 -3.93 14.64
C VAL A 217 1.09 -4.23 13.18
N ILE A 218 0.41 -3.29 12.53
CA ILE A 218 0.04 -3.35 11.11
C ILE A 218 0.59 -2.14 10.36
N ASP A 219 0.43 -2.16 9.03
CA ASP A 219 0.77 -1.05 8.13
C ASP A 219 2.28 -0.82 7.89
N TYR A 220 2.96 -1.87 7.42
CA TYR A 220 4.41 -1.88 7.11
C TYR A 220 4.79 -1.17 5.80
N ASP A 221 4.01 -0.20 5.31
CA ASP A 221 4.28 0.43 4.00
C ASP A 221 5.64 1.16 3.95
N TRP A 222 6.06 1.72 5.07
CA TRP A 222 7.34 2.45 5.20
C TRP A 222 8.43 1.63 5.87
N ALA A 223 8.11 0.41 6.30
CA ALA A 223 8.99 -0.38 7.14
C ALA A 223 10.17 -0.96 6.37
N GLY A 224 11.27 -1.23 7.07
CA GLY A 224 12.47 -1.83 6.49
C GLY A 224 13.64 -1.81 7.44
N ARG A 225 14.86 -1.85 6.91
CA ARG A 225 16.08 -1.75 7.71
C ARG A 225 16.37 -0.30 8.09
N ASN A 226 16.86 -0.12 9.32
CA ASN A 226 17.22 1.18 9.87
C ASN A 226 18.16 1.93 8.92
N LYS A 227 17.77 3.16 8.52
CA LYS A 227 18.48 4.04 7.57
C LYS A 227 18.55 3.55 6.11
N GLU A 228 17.93 2.42 5.78
CA GLU A 228 17.90 1.88 4.41
C GLU A 228 16.59 2.19 3.68
N VAL A 229 15.53 2.52 4.43
CA VAL A 229 14.25 2.98 3.89
C VAL A 229 14.07 4.47 4.17
N THR A 230 13.31 5.15 3.29
CA THR A 230 13.05 6.59 3.38
C THR A 230 11.56 6.84 3.51
N TYR A 231 11.21 7.89 4.25
CA TYR A 231 9.86 8.40 4.27
C TYR A 231 9.38 8.84 2.87
N PRO A 232 8.08 8.70 2.57
CA PRO A 232 7.51 9.20 1.32
C PRO A 232 7.65 10.73 1.22
N PRO A 233 7.45 11.31 0.01
CA PRO A 233 7.19 12.74 -0.10
C PRO A 233 5.96 13.12 0.74
N ASP A 234 5.94 14.35 1.25
CA ASP A 234 4.79 14.93 1.97
C ASP A 234 4.36 14.20 3.25
N VAL A 235 5.33 13.77 4.08
CA VAL A 235 5.03 13.28 5.43
C VAL A 235 4.31 14.37 6.22
N ARG A 236 3.04 14.11 6.52
CA ARG A 236 2.23 15.01 7.36
C ARG A 236 2.54 14.77 8.83
N SER A 237 2.82 15.87 9.54
CA SER A 237 2.77 15.95 10.99
C SER A 237 1.67 16.95 11.37
N SER A 238 0.71 16.51 12.17
CA SER A 238 -0.39 17.32 12.70
C SER A 238 -0.63 17.01 14.18
N ILE A 239 -1.55 17.71 14.82
CA ILE A 239 -1.91 17.41 16.22
C ILE A 239 -2.46 15.97 16.36
N ASP A 240 -3.23 15.52 15.38
CA ASP A 240 -3.77 14.15 15.36
C ASP A 240 -2.79 13.09 14.84
N ILE A 241 -1.66 13.51 14.25
CA ILE A 241 -0.65 12.62 13.65
C ILE A 241 0.72 13.20 13.98
N TRP A 242 1.18 12.96 15.20
CA TRP A 242 2.45 13.49 15.67
C TRP A 242 3.65 12.79 15.03
N ARG A 243 4.72 13.55 14.75
CA ARG A 243 5.99 13.04 14.24
C ARG A 243 7.18 13.70 14.95
N PRO A 244 8.32 12.98 15.06
CA PRO A 244 9.49 13.45 15.80
C PRO A 244 10.20 14.69 15.22
N ARG A 245 9.96 15.02 13.94
CA ARG A 245 10.54 16.18 13.27
C ARG A 245 9.53 16.79 12.31
N ALA A 246 9.62 18.11 12.11
CA ALA A 246 8.76 18.83 11.16
C ALA A 246 9.02 18.42 9.70
N GLU A 247 10.25 17.99 9.37
CA GLU A 247 10.66 17.64 8.00
C GLU A 247 11.21 16.21 7.94
N LEU A 248 10.30 15.23 7.89
CA LEU A 248 10.66 13.83 7.68
C LEU A 248 10.64 13.42 6.20
N SER A 249 9.98 14.17 5.33
CA SER A 249 9.86 13.84 3.91
C SER A 249 11.20 13.53 3.26
N LEU A 250 11.28 12.39 2.57
CA LEU A 250 12.48 11.89 1.88
C LEU A 250 13.69 11.63 2.78
N ARG A 251 13.57 11.74 4.11
CA ARG A 251 14.64 11.41 5.04
C ARG A 251 14.68 9.90 5.29
N PRO A 252 15.86 9.34 5.60
CA PRO A 252 15.95 7.98 6.11
C PRO A 252 15.12 7.80 7.37
N ILE A 253 14.48 6.64 7.49
CA ILE A 253 13.75 6.25 8.69
C ILE A 253 14.74 5.66 9.68
N GLU A 254 14.77 6.21 10.88
CA GLU A 254 15.70 5.82 11.94
C GLU A 254 14.94 5.20 13.12
N THR A 255 15.56 4.24 13.80
CA THR A 255 15.00 3.64 15.02
C THR A 255 14.61 4.68 16.08
N GLU A 256 15.36 5.78 16.16
CA GLU A 256 15.04 6.88 17.08
C GLU A 256 13.68 7.53 16.74
N HIS A 257 13.30 7.61 15.47
CA HIS A 257 12.00 8.13 15.08
C HIS A 257 10.87 7.24 15.62
N ASP A 258 10.99 5.93 15.47
CA ASP A 258 10.04 4.94 16.00
C ASP A 258 9.96 4.99 17.53
N CYS A 259 11.10 5.06 18.21
CA CYS A 259 11.16 5.18 19.67
C CYS A 259 10.47 6.46 20.16
N GLN A 260 10.63 7.58 19.46
CA GLN A 260 9.95 8.84 19.78
C GLN A 260 8.45 8.75 19.53
N MET A 261 8.02 8.13 18.43
CA MET A 261 6.60 7.89 18.14
C MET A 261 5.94 7.04 19.23
N LEU A 262 6.60 5.97 19.70
CA LEU A 262 6.07 5.16 20.80
C LEU A 262 6.00 5.92 22.12
N LYS A 263 6.95 6.80 22.41
CA LYS A 263 6.91 7.70 23.58
C LYS A 263 5.77 8.72 23.48
N HIS A 264 5.33 9.06 22.27
CA HIS A 264 4.24 10.02 22.00
C HIS A 264 2.88 9.35 21.75
N LEU A 265 2.74 8.04 21.98
CA LEU A 265 1.57 7.25 21.59
C LEU A 265 0.21 7.79 22.08
N TYR A 266 0.20 8.53 23.20
CA TYR A 266 -1.00 9.06 23.85
C TYR A 266 -0.99 10.58 24.07
N TYR A 267 -0.01 11.29 23.49
CA TYR A 267 0.19 12.73 23.69
C TYR A 267 -0.29 13.56 22.51
#